data_AF-A0A2H9LAX1-F1
#
_entry.id   AF-A0A2H9LAX1-F1
#
_cell.length_a   1.000
_cell.length_b   1.000
_cell.length_c   1.000
_cell.angle_alpha   90.00
_cell.angle_beta   90.00
_cell.angle_gamma   90.00
#
_symmetry.space_group_name_H-M   'P 1'
#
loop_
_entity.id
_entity.type
_entity.pdbx_description
1 polymer ?
#
loop_
_entity_poly.entity_id
_entity_poly.type
_entity_poly.pdbx_seq_one_letter_code
_entity_poly.pdbx_strand_id
1 'polypeptide(L)'
;MVITFEMEPYEEFAAKNGYKLNPNYDAARAIVKSLIAREQQYGKRYCPCRKLFNEQEKDDQIVCPCVFVHSDIKTSGKCHCGLFYKK
;
A
#
# COMPACT_ATOMS: atom_id res chain seq x y z
N MET A 1 -7.80 18.95 -8.80
CA MET A 1 -7.06 17.89 -8.07
C MET A 1 -6.68 16.85 -9.11
N VAL A 2 -5.39 16.71 -9.45
CA VAL A 2 -4.94 15.68 -10.41
C VAL A 2 -4.97 14.33 -9.69
N ILE A 3 -6.10 13.65 -9.77
CA ILE A 3 -6.17 12.23 -9.44
C ILE A 3 -5.40 11.52 -10.55
N THR A 4 -4.20 11.04 -10.24
CA THR A 4 -3.49 10.15 -11.14
C THR A 4 -4.12 8.78 -11.05
N PHE A 5 -4.51 8.22 -12.19
CA PHE A 5 -5.14 6.90 -12.37
C PHE A 5 -4.47 5.78 -11.53
N GLU A 6 -3.16 5.88 -11.31
CA GLU A 6 -2.37 4.99 -10.47
C GLU A 6 -2.85 4.88 -9.00
N MET A 7 -3.51 5.92 -8.47
CA MET A 7 -3.95 6.00 -7.07
C MET A 7 -5.32 5.35 -6.84
N GLU A 8 -6.16 5.30 -7.87
CA GLU A 8 -7.56 4.84 -7.84
C GLU A 8 -7.77 3.49 -7.11
N PRO A 9 -7.01 2.41 -7.41
CA PRO A 9 -7.22 1.14 -6.70
C PRO A 9 -6.97 1.25 -5.19
N TYR A 10 -6.08 2.14 -4.76
CA TYR A 10 -5.82 2.37 -3.34
C TYR A 10 -6.90 3.24 -2.69
N GLU A 11 -7.42 4.23 -3.41
CA GLU A 11 -8.57 5.03 -2.97
C GLU A 11 -9.81 4.14 -2.78
N GLU A 12 -10.09 3.24 -3.72
CA GLU A 12 -11.18 2.28 -3.61
C GLU A 12 -11.00 1.35 -2.41
N PHE A 13 -9.82 0.75 -2.25
CA PHE A 13 -9.53 -0.11 -1.11
C PHE A 13 -9.72 0.64 0.21
N ALA A 14 -9.22 1.87 0.30
CA ALA A 14 -9.39 2.71 1.47
C ALA A 14 -10.87 3.00 1.76
N ALA A 15 -11.62 3.42 0.74
CA ALA A 15 -13.04 3.73 0.86
C ALA A 15 -13.87 2.53 1.33
N LYS A 16 -13.67 1.35 0.71
CA LYS A 16 -14.37 0.09 1.04
C LYS A 16 -14.10 -0.37 2.48
N ASN A 17 -12.95 -0.03 3.05
CA ASN A 17 -12.54 -0.47 4.39
C ASN A 17 -12.64 0.61 5.47
N GLY A 18 -13.23 1.77 5.18
CA GLY A 18 -13.35 2.87 6.15
C GLY A 18 -12.00 3.53 6.49
N TYR A 19 -11.05 3.48 5.57
CA TYR A 19 -9.75 4.15 5.66
C TYR A 19 -9.68 5.36 4.73
N LYS A 20 -8.59 6.10 4.82
CA LYS A 20 -8.21 7.16 3.89
C LYS A 20 -6.76 6.97 3.46
N LEU A 21 -6.37 7.52 2.32
CA LEU A 21 -4.96 7.60 1.96
C LEU A 21 -4.22 8.57 2.89
N ASN A 22 -2.90 8.51 2.85
CA ASN A 22 -2.04 9.46 3.55
C ASN A 22 -2.46 10.91 3.22
N PRO A 23 -2.73 11.76 4.22
CA PRO A 23 -3.10 13.15 3.99
C PRO A 23 -2.00 13.96 3.29
N ASN A 24 -0.73 13.52 3.40
CA ASN A 24 0.34 14.03 2.58
C ASN A 24 0.33 13.31 1.22
N TYR A 25 -0.20 14.01 0.20
CA TYR A 25 -0.36 13.48 -1.15
C TYR A 25 0.98 13.07 -1.80
N ASP A 26 2.05 13.86 -1.62
CA ASP A 26 3.36 13.55 -2.21
C ASP A 26 3.96 12.29 -1.59
N ALA A 27 3.77 12.10 -0.28
CA ALA A 27 4.16 10.87 0.40
C ALA A 27 3.35 9.67 -0.10
N ALA A 28 2.02 9.80 -0.25
CA ALA A 28 1.17 8.75 -0.80
C ALA A 28 1.63 8.34 -2.21
N ARG A 29 1.85 9.34 -3.08
CA ARG A 29 2.30 9.15 -4.45
C ARG A 29 3.67 8.49 -4.51
N ALA A 30 4.62 8.87 -3.65
CA ALA A 30 5.95 8.25 -3.60
C ALA A 30 5.86 6.75 -3.27
N ILE A 31 4.97 6.38 -2.35
CA ILE A 31 4.73 4.96 -2.00
C ILE A 31 4.10 4.22 -3.18
N VAL A 32 3.11 4.81 -3.86
CA VAL A 32 2.49 4.20 -5.05
C VAL A 32 3.47 4.03 -6.20
N LYS A 33 4.33 5.02 -6.46
CA LYS A 33 5.43 4.88 -7.43
C LYS A 33 6.37 3.72 -7.08
N SER A 34 6.67 3.54 -5.80
CA SER A 34 7.50 2.43 -5.33
C SER A 34 6.82 1.08 -5.53
N LEU A 35 5.50 1.01 -5.36
CA LEU A 35 4.71 -0.21 -5.64
C LEU A 35 4.74 -0.57 -7.13
N ILE A 36 4.59 0.42 -8.01
CA ILE A 36 4.65 0.24 -9.47
C ILE A 36 6.05 -0.20 -9.91
N ALA A 37 7.10 0.41 -9.36
CA ALA A 37 8.47 -0.01 -9.65
C ALA A 37 8.72 -1.48 -9.24
N ARG A 38 8.16 -1.92 -8.11
CA ARG A 38 8.23 -3.33 -7.69
C ARG A 38 7.43 -4.26 -8.59
N GLU A 39 6.28 -3.83 -9.10
CA GLU A 39 5.52 -4.60 -10.08
C GLU A 39 6.32 -4.79 -11.37
N GLN A 40 6.98 -3.74 -11.87
CA GLN A 40 7.84 -3.83 -13.03
C GLN A 40 9.05 -4.76 -12.81
N GLN A 41 9.64 -4.73 -11.61
CA GLN A 41 10.83 -5.51 -11.29
C GLN A 41 10.54 -6.98 -10.93
N TYR A 42 9.44 -7.23 -10.23
CA TYR A 42 9.16 -8.52 -9.57
C TYR A 42 7.80 -9.12 -9.94
N GLY A 43 7.02 -8.46 -10.82
CA GLY A 43 5.74 -8.95 -11.33
C GLY A 43 4.53 -8.70 -10.43
N LYS A 44 4.70 -8.20 -9.19
CA LYS A 44 3.61 -7.80 -8.29
C LYS A 44 3.96 -6.55 -7.50
N ARG A 45 2.94 -5.85 -7.02
CA ARG A 45 3.06 -4.66 -6.17
C ARG A 45 3.40 -5.01 -4.71
N TYR A 46 4.56 -5.61 -4.47
CA TYR A 46 5.02 -5.96 -3.12
C TYR A 46 5.21 -4.71 -2.24
N CYS A 47 4.87 -4.75 -0.93
CA CYS A 47 5.01 -3.59 -0.05
C CYS A 47 6.47 -3.12 -0.08
N PRO A 48 6.74 -1.83 -0.37
CA PRO A 48 8.10 -1.31 -0.31
C PRO A 48 8.67 -1.32 1.11
N CYS A 49 7.80 -1.51 2.10
CA CYS A 49 8.08 -1.49 3.52
C CYS A 49 8.40 -2.87 4.13
N ARG A 50 8.28 -3.95 3.37
CA ARG A 50 8.51 -5.33 3.83
C ARG A 50 9.60 -5.97 2.98
N LYS A 51 10.32 -6.92 3.59
CA LYS A 51 11.40 -7.66 2.94
C LYS A 51 10.82 -8.72 1.99
N LEU A 52 11.38 -8.82 0.79
CA LEU A 52 11.19 -9.97 -0.10
C LEU A 52 12.06 -11.13 0.38
N PHE A 53 11.46 -12.30 0.52
CA PHE A 53 12.11 -13.53 0.96
C PHE A 53 12.55 -14.42 -0.21
N ASN A 54 12.10 -14.12 -1.44
CA ASN A 54 12.26 -14.99 -2.61
C ASN A 54 11.61 -16.36 -2.38
N GLU A 55 10.53 -16.37 -1.61
CA GLU A 55 9.72 -17.53 -1.26
C GLU A 55 8.28 -17.15 -1.53
N GLN A 56 7.67 -17.76 -2.55
CA GLN A 56 6.36 -17.35 -3.09
C GLN A 56 5.29 -17.17 -1.99
N GLU A 57 5.18 -18.14 -1.08
CA GLU A 57 4.20 -18.13 0.01
C GLU A 57 4.40 -16.98 1.01
N LYS A 58 5.66 -16.60 1.29
CA LYS A 58 5.97 -15.48 2.18
C LYS A 58 5.77 -14.14 1.46
N ASP A 59 6.14 -14.08 0.19
CA ASP A 59 6.09 -12.85 -0.59
C ASP A 59 4.66 -12.47 -0.99
N ASP A 60 3.77 -13.46 -1.15
CA ASP A 60 2.35 -13.21 -1.42
C ASP A 60 1.65 -12.47 -0.28
N GLN A 61 2.08 -12.66 0.97
CA GLN A 61 1.54 -11.94 2.12
C GLN A 61 1.84 -10.44 2.09
N ILE A 62 2.88 -10.03 1.35
CA ILE A 62 3.30 -8.62 1.27
C ILE A 62 2.86 -7.93 -0.03
N VAL A 63 2.11 -8.59 -0.92
CA VAL A 63 1.49 -7.93 -2.09
C VAL A 63 0.48 -6.88 -1.60
N CYS A 64 0.57 -5.65 -2.11
CA CYS A 64 -0.28 -4.54 -1.67
C CYS A 64 -1.69 -4.63 -2.28
N PRO A 65 -2.77 -4.45 -1.49
CA PRO A 65 -2.81 -4.28 -0.04
C PRO A 65 -2.43 -5.57 0.72
N CYS A 66 -1.41 -5.48 1.58
CA CYS A 66 -0.86 -6.66 2.25
C CYS A 66 -1.74 -7.14 3.39
N VAL A 67 -1.56 -8.39 3.81
CA VAL A 67 -2.38 -9.01 4.89
C VAL A 67 -2.27 -8.25 6.23
N PHE A 68 -1.21 -7.47 6.41
CA PHE A 68 -0.92 -6.69 7.61
C PHE A 68 -1.64 -5.34 7.68
N VAL A 69 -2.26 -4.87 6.59
CA VAL A 69 -2.81 -3.50 6.49
C VAL A 69 -3.83 -3.21 7.59
N HIS A 70 -4.73 -4.15 7.86
CA HIS A 70 -5.78 -3.99 8.86
C HIS A 70 -5.22 -4.00 10.28
N SER A 71 -4.29 -4.92 10.59
CA SER A 71 -3.66 -4.98 11.91
C SER A 71 -2.78 -3.76 12.19
N ASP A 72 -2.05 -3.28 11.19
CA ASP A 72 -1.21 -2.09 11.28
C ASP A 72 -2.08 -0.85 11.59
N ILE A 73 -3.17 -0.67 10.83
CA ILE A 73 -4.09 0.47 11.04
C ILE A 73 -4.80 0.37 12.37
N LYS A 74 -5.26 -0.83 12.78
CA LYS A 74 -5.91 -1.04 14.08
C LYS A 74 -5.00 -0.66 15.24
N THR A 75 -3.71 -1.00 15.14
CA THR A 75 -2.74 -0.81 16.22
C THR A 75 -2.13 0.59 16.25
N SER A 76 -1.81 1.15 15.08
CA SER A 76 -1.02 2.38 14.96
C SER A 76 -1.75 3.55 14.29
N GLY A 77 -3.01 3.36 13.89
CA GLY A 77 -3.79 4.36 13.16
C GLY A 77 -3.41 4.50 11.68
N LYS A 78 -2.39 3.77 11.20
CA LYS A 78 -1.94 3.75 9.81
C LYS A 78 -1.35 2.41 9.39
N CYS A 79 -1.31 2.15 8.10
CA CYS A 79 -0.51 1.05 7.54
C CYS A 79 0.97 1.33 7.81
N HIS A 80 1.80 0.29 7.97
CA HIS A 80 3.22 0.45 8.29
C HIS A 80 3.98 1.36 7.31
N CYS A 81 3.69 1.27 6.00
CA CYS A 81 4.29 2.16 5.00
C CYS A 81 3.75 3.59 5.03
N GLY A 82 2.65 3.84 5.73
CA GLY A 82 1.95 5.12 5.72
C GLY A 82 1.18 5.40 4.43
N LEU A 83 0.75 4.39 3.67
CA LEU A 83 -0.14 4.62 2.51
C LEU A 83 -1.59 4.84 2.95
N PHE A 84 -2.05 4.02 3.90
CA PHE A 84 -3.43 4.03 4.42
C PHE A 84 -3.46 4.50 5.87
N TYR A 85 -4.50 5.23 6.24
CA TYR A 85 -4.75 5.77 7.57
C TYR A 85 -6.18 5.46 7.99
N LYS A 86 -6.40 5.31 9.30
CA LYS A 86 -7.75 5.32 9.87
C LYS A 86 -8.44 6.63 9.48
N LYS A 87 -9.73 6.57 9.11
CA LYS A 87 -10.53 7.78 8.86
C LYS A 87 -10.54 8.67 10.10
#